data_AF-A0A7C6EQG3-F1
#
_entry.id   AF-A0A7C6EQG3-F1
#
_cell.length_a   1.000
_cell.length_b   1.000
_cell.length_c   1.000
_cell.angle_alpha   90.00
_cell.angle_beta   90.00
_cell.angle_gamma   90.00
#
_symmetry.space_group_name_H-M   'P 1'
#
loop_
_entity.id
_entity.type
_entity.pdbx_description
1 polymer ?
#
loop_
_entity_poly.entity_id
_entity_poly.type
_entity_poly.pdbx_seq_one_letter_code
_entity_poly.pdbx_strand_id
1 'polypeptide(L)'
;MRYKIFIYTLALQLISFFAQSQSFSLSPYSKFGIGDLSYTTYQPSLGMGYSSIAQRSNRYINDANPASASEIDTMTFLSEISLMGRNHQIKNSTTSKATTNTDISYFAMAFPIMKKWGVNLGLSPISNVGYNISENKNIDTLTLTNVYKGDGGINEVFLNNGVQILTLLKNNKINDNLQKTFIHHLSIGIRASYVFGSLDRYSTATFKNESNVFDLYKTERLLISDFTYKTGLQYQYTIQEG
;
A
#
# COMPACT_ATOMS: atom_id res chain seq x y z
N MET A 1 14.92 -30.35 22.72
CA MET A 1 14.18 -29.98 21.48
C MET A 1 12.66 -30.10 21.63
N ARG A 2 12.11 -31.18 22.22
CA ARG A 2 10.65 -31.42 22.31
C ARG A 2 9.85 -30.31 23.02
N TYR A 3 10.38 -29.73 24.10
CA TYR A 3 9.72 -28.65 24.85
C TYR A 3 9.69 -27.31 24.07
N LYS A 4 10.70 -27.01 23.25
CA LYS A 4 10.73 -25.80 22.43
C LYS A 4 9.67 -25.86 21.33
N ILE A 5 9.53 -27.01 20.67
CA ILE A 5 8.48 -27.24 19.66
C ILE A 5 7.09 -27.07 20.28
N PHE A 6 6.87 -27.63 21.48
CA PHE A 6 5.60 -27.49 22.20
C PHE A 6 5.27 -26.03 22.54
N ILE A 7 6.25 -25.24 22.96
CA ILE A 7 6.10 -23.80 23.24
C ILE A 7 5.76 -23.03 21.97
N TYR A 8 6.44 -23.30 20.85
CA TYR A 8 6.13 -22.66 19.57
C TYR A 8 4.73 -23.02 19.05
N THR A 9 4.30 -24.28 19.18
CA THR A 9 2.95 -24.69 18.78
C THR A 9 1.86 -24.08 19.67
N LEU A 10 2.10 -23.95 20.98
CA LEU A 10 1.17 -23.33 21.92
C LEU A 10 1.06 -21.82 21.67
N ALA A 11 2.18 -21.15 21.38
CA ALA A 11 2.19 -19.73 21.00
C ALA A 11 1.41 -19.48 19.70
N LEU A 12 1.52 -20.37 18.71
CA LEU A 12 0.77 -20.28 17.45
C LEU A 12 -0.73 -20.48 17.64
N GLN A 13 -1.14 -21.35 18.56
CA GLN A 13 -2.56 -21.56 18.91
C GLN A 13 -3.15 -20.37 19.67
N LEU A 14 -2.38 -19.71 20.55
CA LEU A 14 -2.84 -18.51 21.26
C LEU A 14 -3.08 -17.32 20.33
N ILE A 15 -2.30 -17.19 19.25
CA ILE A 15 -2.52 -16.16 18.21
C ILE A 15 -3.87 -16.38 17.48
N SER A 16 -4.32 -17.63 17.37
CA SER A 16 -5.58 -17.98 16.70
C SER A 16 -6.81 -17.53 17.50
N PHE A 17 -6.73 -17.41 18.83
CA PHE A 17 -7.83 -16.91 19.67
C PHE A 17 -8.06 -15.40 19.53
N PHE A 18 -7.07 -14.64 19.06
CA PHE A 18 -7.18 -13.20 18.77
C PHE A 18 -7.56 -12.89 17.32
N ALA A 19 -7.76 -13.91 16.48
CA ALA A 19 -8.25 -13.76 15.11
C ALA A 19 -9.76 -13.47 15.10
N GLN A 20 -10.14 -12.30 15.64
CA GLN A 20 -11.44 -11.70 15.39
C GLN A 20 -11.43 -11.22 13.92
N SER A 21 -12.46 -11.58 13.16
CA SER A 21 -12.69 -11.08 11.79
C SER A 21 -12.90 -9.56 11.84
N GLN A 22 -11.83 -8.78 11.68
CA GLN A 22 -11.89 -7.32 11.62
C GLN A 22 -12.20 -6.90 10.18
N SER A 23 -13.15 -5.98 10.01
CA SER A 23 -13.41 -5.35 8.72
C SER A 23 -12.15 -4.65 8.22
N PHE A 24 -11.80 -4.89 6.95
CA PHE A 24 -10.55 -4.45 6.28
C PHE A 24 -10.37 -2.92 6.22
N SER A 25 -11.42 -2.15 6.54
CA SER A 25 -11.34 -0.72 6.83
C SER A 25 -12.61 -0.31 7.60
N LEU A 26 -12.52 0.65 8.52
CA LEU A 26 -13.64 1.21 9.28
C LEU A 26 -13.53 2.74 9.27
N SER A 27 -13.61 3.29 8.06
CA SER A 27 -13.54 4.73 7.80
C SER A 27 -14.85 5.20 7.19
N PRO A 28 -15.62 6.08 7.87
CA PRO A 28 -16.83 6.68 7.30
C PRO A 28 -16.58 7.42 5.98
N TYR A 29 -15.37 7.92 5.77
CA TYR A 29 -14.98 8.66 4.57
C TYR A 29 -14.79 7.77 3.34
N SER A 30 -14.49 6.48 3.55
CA SER A 30 -14.35 5.50 2.47
C SER A 30 -15.66 5.24 1.70
N LYS A 31 -16.80 5.81 2.14
CA LYS A 31 -18.07 5.80 1.41
C LYS A 31 -17.98 6.52 0.06
N PHE A 32 -17.09 7.50 -0.09
CA PHE A 32 -16.99 8.33 -1.28
C PHE A 32 -15.99 7.77 -2.31
N GLY A 33 -16.28 7.97 -3.60
CA GLY A 33 -15.36 7.63 -4.69
C GLY A 33 -14.96 6.16 -4.74
N ILE A 34 -13.65 5.88 -4.75
CA ILE A 34 -13.08 4.54 -4.75
C ILE A 34 -12.66 4.05 -3.35
N GLY A 35 -13.04 4.80 -2.29
CA GLY A 35 -12.61 4.54 -0.92
C GLY A 35 -11.39 5.36 -0.51
N ASP A 36 -10.78 4.95 0.60
CA ASP A 36 -9.58 5.58 1.13
C ASP A 36 -8.35 5.09 0.34
N LEU A 37 -7.55 6.03 -0.15
CA LEU A 37 -6.32 5.72 -0.86
C LEU A 37 -5.28 5.10 0.08
N SER A 38 -4.68 4.02 -0.36
CA SER A 38 -3.55 3.37 0.30
C SER A 38 -2.26 3.86 -0.35
N TYR A 39 -1.49 4.66 0.37
CA TYR A 39 -0.17 5.10 -0.09
C TYR A 39 0.85 4.02 0.23
N THR A 40 1.30 3.29 -0.78
CA THR A 40 2.40 2.34 -0.60
C THR A 40 3.73 3.07 -0.61
N THR A 41 4.50 2.86 0.44
CA THR A 41 5.84 3.43 0.58
C THR A 41 6.68 2.48 1.42
N TYR A 42 7.94 2.32 1.01
CA TYR A 42 8.87 1.39 1.64
C TYR A 42 9.48 2.00 2.91
N GLN A 43 9.92 1.15 3.83
CA GLN A 43 10.25 1.55 5.21
C GLN A 43 11.21 2.74 5.32
N PRO A 44 12.33 2.80 4.56
CA PRO A 44 13.23 3.95 4.64
C PRO A 44 12.52 5.25 4.23
N SER A 45 11.74 5.20 3.17
CA SER A 45 10.97 6.34 2.64
C SER A 45 9.88 6.80 3.60
N LEU A 46 9.21 5.89 4.33
CA LEU A 46 8.27 6.23 5.39
C LEU A 46 8.93 7.06 6.49
N GLY A 47 10.14 6.69 6.91
CA GLY A 47 10.91 7.39 7.92
C GLY A 47 11.33 8.81 7.54
N MET A 48 11.36 9.16 6.25
CA MET A 48 11.68 10.52 5.76
C MET A 48 10.44 11.27 5.26
N GLY A 49 9.24 10.89 5.73
CA GLY A 49 8.01 11.57 5.36
C GLY A 49 7.60 11.34 3.91
N TYR A 50 7.70 10.09 3.44
CA TYR A 50 7.28 9.65 2.10
C TYR A 50 8.14 10.18 0.93
N SER A 51 9.32 10.72 1.21
CA SER A 51 10.26 11.15 0.17
C SER A 51 11.04 9.96 -0.40
N SER A 52 10.64 9.50 -1.59
CA SER A 52 11.19 8.29 -2.23
C SER A 52 11.61 8.48 -3.69
N ILE A 53 11.20 9.56 -4.36
CA ILE A 53 11.38 9.69 -5.83
C ILE A 53 12.85 9.76 -6.28
N ALA A 54 13.70 10.40 -5.49
CA ALA A 54 15.13 10.53 -5.76
C ALA A 54 15.95 9.41 -5.11
N GLN A 55 15.32 8.56 -4.29
CA GLN A 55 16.02 7.55 -3.52
C GLN A 55 16.47 6.39 -4.41
N ARG A 56 17.71 5.98 -4.20
CA ARG A 56 18.33 4.87 -4.90
C ARG A 56 19.09 4.04 -3.88
N SER A 57 18.82 2.74 -3.85
CA SER A 57 19.49 1.84 -2.94
C SER A 57 19.54 0.43 -3.51
N ASN A 58 20.58 -0.30 -3.14
CA ASN A 58 20.74 -1.71 -3.41
C ASN A 58 20.25 -2.62 -2.26
N ARG A 59 19.75 -2.05 -1.15
CA ARG A 59 19.38 -2.80 0.07
C ARG A 59 17.88 -2.88 0.33
N TYR A 60 17.10 -2.01 -0.28
CA TYR A 60 15.64 -1.98 -0.13
C TYR A 60 15.00 -1.69 -1.48
N ILE A 61 13.75 -2.11 -1.61
CA ILE A 61 12.97 -1.91 -2.81
C ILE A 61 12.42 -0.48 -2.81
N ASN A 62 12.43 0.18 -3.95
CA ASN A 62 11.77 1.47 -4.14
C ASN A 62 10.98 1.44 -5.45
N ASP A 63 9.65 1.53 -5.37
CA ASP A 63 8.78 1.56 -6.54
C ASP A 63 8.27 2.96 -6.90
N ALA A 64 8.57 3.97 -6.06
CA ALA A 64 8.13 5.34 -6.29
C ALA A 64 8.78 5.92 -7.55
N ASN A 65 10.01 5.49 -7.86
CA ASN A 65 10.66 5.72 -9.13
C ASN A 65 11.09 4.38 -9.76
N PRO A 66 10.46 3.92 -10.85
CA PRO A 66 10.82 2.66 -11.51
C PRO A 66 12.30 2.56 -11.94
N ALA A 67 12.95 3.69 -12.21
CA ALA A 67 14.37 3.73 -12.59
C ALA A 67 15.31 3.25 -11.46
N SER A 68 14.87 3.33 -10.20
CA SER A 68 15.68 2.95 -9.04
C SER A 68 15.95 1.45 -8.95
N ALA A 69 15.12 0.62 -9.61
CA ALA A 69 15.33 -0.83 -9.69
C ALA A 69 16.67 -1.22 -10.36
N SER A 70 17.25 -0.32 -11.17
CA SER A 70 18.56 -0.53 -11.81
C SER A 70 19.75 -0.66 -10.84
N GLU A 71 19.59 -0.23 -9.58
CA GLU A 71 20.65 -0.25 -8.56
C GLU A 71 20.71 -1.56 -7.77
N ILE A 72 19.73 -2.45 -7.95
CA ILE A 72 19.73 -3.75 -7.28
C ILE A 72 20.98 -4.53 -7.72
N ASP A 73 21.76 -4.99 -6.73
CA ASP A 73 23.00 -5.71 -7.01
C ASP A 73 22.74 -7.11 -7.58
N THR A 74 23.61 -7.55 -8.47
CA THR A 74 23.52 -8.79 -9.27
C THR A 74 23.42 -10.08 -8.46
N MET A 75 23.86 -10.09 -7.21
CA MET A 75 23.75 -11.25 -6.30
C MET A 75 22.69 -11.08 -5.21
N THR A 76 21.82 -10.07 -5.32
CA THR A 76 20.84 -9.75 -4.27
C THR A 76 19.43 -10.12 -4.71
N PHE A 77 18.70 -10.81 -3.85
CA PHE A 77 17.26 -11.02 -3.95
C PHE A 77 16.60 -10.33 -2.74
N LEU A 78 15.73 -9.35 -3.01
CA LEU A 78 15.01 -8.62 -1.97
C LEU A 78 13.55 -9.08 -1.97
N SER A 79 13.02 -9.42 -0.81
CA SER A 79 11.60 -9.73 -0.62
C SER A 79 11.09 -9.00 0.62
N GLU A 80 9.99 -8.28 0.47
CA GLU A 80 9.45 -7.43 1.52
C GLU A 80 7.93 -7.59 1.62
N ILE A 81 7.45 -7.71 2.85
CA ILE A 81 6.03 -7.68 3.18
C ILE A 81 5.82 -6.57 4.22
N SER A 82 4.84 -5.72 3.99
CA SER A 82 4.53 -4.60 4.87
C SER A 82 3.11 -4.73 5.42
N LEU A 83 2.99 -4.56 6.73
CA LEU A 83 1.73 -4.51 7.47
C LEU A 83 1.60 -3.12 8.08
N MET A 84 0.42 -2.50 7.94
CA MET A 84 0.13 -1.20 8.49
C MET A 84 -1.04 -1.28 9.47
N GLY A 85 -0.77 -0.88 10.71
CA GLY A 85 -1.79 -0.67 11.74
C GLY A 85 -2.19 0.79 11.80
N ARG A 86 -3.48 1.08 11.68
CA ARG A 86 -4.07 2.42 11.79
C ARG A 86 -5.00 2.48 12.99
N ASN A 87 -4.84 3.50 13.82
CA ASN A 87 -5.74 3.81 14.92
C ASN A 87 -6.46 5.12 14.62
N HIS A 88 -7.77 5.05 14.42
CA HIS A 88 -8.60 6.22 14.17
C HIS A 88 -9.47 6.53 15.37
N GLN A 89 -9.58 7.81 15.71
CA GLN A 89 -10.53 8.31 16.69
C GLN A 89 -11.60 9.11 15.95
N ILE A 90 -12.79 8.54 15.82
CA ILE A 90 -13.94 9.16 15.16
C ILE A 90 -14.78 9.85 16.24
N LYS A 91 -14.91 11.17 16.14
CA LYS A 91 -15.72 11.96 17.07
C LYS A 91 -16.85 12.65 16.32
N ASN A 92 -18.03 12.61 16.91
CA ASN A 92 -19.15 13.47 16.57
C ASN A 92 -19.55 14.29 17.81
N SER A 93 -20.55 15.17 17.70
CA SER A 93 -20.98 16.05 18.80
C SER A 93 -21.37 15.31 20.09
N THR A 94 -21.81 14.06 20.00
CA THR A 94 -22.32 13.27 21.12
C THR A 94 -21.56 11.98 21.41
N THR A 95 -20.70 11.51 20.49
CA THR A 95 -20.06 10.19 20.58
C THR A 95 -18.61 10.22 20.12
N SER A 96 -17.74 9.49 20.82
CA SER A 96 -16.36 9.22 20.43
C SER A 96 -16.15 7.71 20.30
N LYS A 97 -15.61 7.25 19.18
CA LYS A 97 -15.29 5.84 18.94
C LYS A 97 -13.85 5.72 18.46
N ALA A 98 -13.08 4.86 19.11
CA ALA A 98 -11.78 4.43 18.61
C ALA A 98 -11.98 3.19 17.72
N THR A 99 -11.33 3.15 16.57
CA THR A 99 -11.27 1.99 15.68
C THR A 99 -9.82 1.72 15.34
N THR A 100 -9.46 0.44 15.35
CA THR A 100 -8.14 -0.04 14.97
C THR A 100 -8.31 -0.90 13.74
N ASN A 101 -7.49 -0.65 12.73
CA ASN A 101 -7.48 -1.37 11.46
C ASN A 101 -6.06 -1.87 11.20
N THR A 102 -5.93 -3.10 10.71
CA THR A 102 -4.63 -3.70 10.39
C THR A 102 -4.72 -4.26 8.98
N ASP A 103 -3.93 -3.69 8.09
CA ASP A 103 -4.00 -3.95 6.65
C ASP A 103 -2.63 -4.39 6.13
N ILE A 104 -2.63 -5.17 5.06
CA ILE A 104 -1.41 -5.46 4.31
C ILE A 104 -1.15 -4.26 3.40
N SER A 105 -0.01 -3.58 3.57
CA SER A 105 0.34 -2.42 2.77
C SER A 105 0.85 -2.81 1.39
N TYR A 106 1.71 -3.84 1.31
CA TYR A 106 2.19 -4.39 0.04
C TYR A 106 2.97 -5.68 0.29
N PHE A 107 3.14 -6.45 -0.78
CA PHE A 107 4.13 -7.50 -0.91
C PHE A 107 4.95 -7.25 -2.18
N ALA A 108 6.27 -7.22 -2.08
CA ALA A 108 7.14 -6.93 -3.21
C ALA A 108 8.38 -7.83 -3.21
N MET A 109 8.86 -8.15 -4.40
CA MET A 109 10.08 -8.90 -4.63
C MET A 109 10.88 -8.21 -5.72
N ALA A 110 12.18 -8.08 -5.52
CA ALA A 110 13.06 -7.45 -6.49
C ALA A 110 14.34 -8.26 -6.68
N PHE A 111 14.75 -8.35 -7.94
CA PHE A 111 15.91 -9.12 -8.36
C PHE A 111 16.56 -8.50 -9.60
N PRO A 112 17.88 -8.65 -9.74
CA PRO A 112 18.61 -8.24 -10.92
C PRO A 112 18.35 -9.22 -12.08
N ILE A 113 18.22 -8.69 -13.29
CA ILE A 113 18.30 -9.50 -14.52
C ILE A 113 19.77 -9.56 -14.98
N MET A 114 20.43 -8.40 -15.01
CA MET A 114 21.84 -8.24 -15.38
C MET A 114 22.47 -7.11 -14.57
N LYS A 115 23.79 -6.95 -14.66
CA LYS A 115 24.45 -5.76 -14.12
C LYS A 115 23.79 -4.51 -14.73
N LYS A 116 23.34 -3.56 -13.89
CA LYS A 116 22.63 -2.32 -14.28
C LYS A 116 21.18 -2.52 -14.77
N TRP A 117 20.61 -3.72 -14.65
CA TRP A 117 19.23 -4.00 -15.01
C TRP A 117 18.54 -4.80 -13.90
N GLY A 118 17.56 -4.18 -13.25
CA GLY A 118 16.77 -4.82 -12.20
C GLY A 118 15.28 -4.77 -12.47
N VAL A 119 14.57 -5.71 -11.86
CA VAL A 119 13.13 -5.84 -11.87
C VAL A 119 12.61 -5.91 -10.45
N ASN A 120 11.44 -5.33 -10.23
CA ASN A 120 10.68 -5.43 -9.00
C ASN A 120 9.23 -5.78 -9.36
N LEU A 121 8.65 -6.77 -8.72
CA LEU A 121 7.25 -7.16 -8.91
C LEU A 121 6.56 -7.29 -7.57
N GLY A 122 5.28 -6.95 -7.51
CA GLY A 122 4.57 -6.95 -6.25
C GLY A 122 3.06 -6.84 -6.39
N LEU A 123 2.41 -6.95 -5.24
CA LEU A 123 0.98 -6.77 -5.02
C LEU A 123 0.79 -5.65 -4.01
N SER A 124 -0.12 -4.73 -4.29
CA SER A 124 -0.41 -3.57 -3.45
C SER A 124 -1.90 -3.21 -3.52
N PRO A 125 -2.59 -2.93 -2.40
CA PRO A 125 -3.86 -2.24 -2.44
C PRO A 125 -3.68 -0.77 -2.84
N ILE A 126 -4.48 -0.30 -3.79
CA ILE A 126 -4.58 1.11 -4.19
C ILE A 126 -5.60 1.83 -3.31
N SER A 127 -6.74 1.20 -3.03
CA SER A 127 -7.79 1.80 -2.20
C SER A 127 -8.62 0.77 -1.48
N ASN A 128 -9.15 1.13 -0.32
CA ASN A 128 -9.98 0.27 0.51
C ASN A 128 -11.31 0.97 0.81
N VAL A 129 -12.42 0.24 0.67
CA VAL A 129 -13.74 0.67 1.11
C VAL A 129 -14.13 -0.16 2.32
N GLY A 130 -14.48 0.51 3.41
CA GLY A 130 -14.89 -0.18 4.62
C GLY A 130 -15.60 0.77 5.56
N TYR A 131 -16.93 0.69 5.59
CA TYR A 131 -17.75 1.46 6.51
C TYR A 131 -19.00 0.67 6.90
N ASN A 132 -19.46 0.90 8.13
CA ASN A 132 -20.74 0.42 8.61
C ASN A 132 -21.34 1.50 9.51
N ILE A 133 -22.26 2.28 8.93
CA ILE A 133 -22.86 3.45 9.56
C ILE A 133 -24.34 3.16 9.72
N SER A 134 -24.82 3.25 10.95
CA SER A 134 -26.23 3.13 11.29
C SER A 134 -26.73 4.48 11.78
N GLU A 135 -27.81 4.97 11.19
CA GLU A 135 -28.48 6.22 11.55
C GLU A 135 -29.92 5.91 11.92
N ASN A 136 -30.35 6.33 13.11
CA ASN A 136 -31.75 6.26 13.52
C ASN A 136 -32.36 7.66 13.34
N LYS A 137 -33.42 7.75 12.54
CA LYS A 137 -34.19 8.97 12.33
C LYS A 137 -35.63 8.73 12.74
N ASN A 138 -36.17 9.63 13.56
CA ASN A 138 -37.60 9.63 13.89
C ASN A 138 -38.32 10.52 12.87
N ILE A 139 -39.32 9.98 12.19
CA ILE A 139 -40.21 10.69 11.27
C ILE A 139 -41.62 10.55 11.84
N ASP A 140 -42.09 11.60 12.53
CA ASP A 140 -43.36 11.60 13.26
C ASP A 140 -43.47 10.43 14.25
N THR A 141 -44.34 9.45 14.01
CA THR A 141 -44.49 8.23 14.84
C THR A 141 -43.56 7.08 14.42
N LEU A 142 -42.87 7.19 13.28
CA LEU A 142 -42.03 6.13 12.72
C LEU A 142 -40.56 6.28 13.13
N THR A 143 -39.95 5.19 13.55
CA THR A 143 -38.49 5.10 13.70
C THR A 143 -37.89 4.40 12.49
N LEU A 144 -37.20 5.19 11.65
CA LEU A 144 -36.45 4.73 10.49
C LEU A 144 -34.99 4.45 10.91
N THR A 145 -34.51 3.24 10.66
CA THR A 145 -33.10 2.90 10.80
C THR A 145 -32.48 2.75 9.40
N ASN A 146 -31.59 3.67 9.04
CA ASN A 146 -30.78 3.56 7.84
C ASN A 146 -29.46 2.87 8.19
N VAL A 147 -29.12 1.80 7.48
CA VAL A 147 -27.82 1.12 7.58
C VAL A 147 -27.11 1.25 6.25
N TYR A 148 -25.97 1.94 6.26
CA TYR A 148 -25.06 2.04 5.13
C TYR A 148 -23.83 1.18 5.40
N LYS A 149 -23.63 0.15 4.59
CA LYS A 149 -22.44 -0.72 4.66
C LYS A 149 -21.71 -0.68 3.32
N GLY A 150 -20.40 -0.59 3.36
CA GLY A 150 -19.56 -0.76 2.16
C GLY A 150 -18.35 -1.60 2.50
N ASP A 151 -17.97 -2.46 1.56
CA ASP A 151 -16.83 -3.36 1.70
C ASP A 151 -16.15 -3.58 0.34
N GLY A 152 -14.88 -3.92 0.38
CA GLY A 152 -14.06 -4.19 -0.80
C GLY A 152 -12.87 -3.26 -0.94
N GLY A 153 -12.27 -3.28 -2.12
CA GLY A 153 -11.05 -2.54 -2.39
C GLY A 153 -10.52 -2.80 -3.79
N ILE A 154 -9.58 -1.95 -4.18
CA ILE A 154 -8.89 -2.02 -5.46
C ILE A 154 -7.44 -2.40 -5.16
N ASN A 155 -6.99 -3.47 -5.78
CA ASN A 155 -5.62 -3.95 -5.71
C ASN A 155 -4.93 -3.79 -7.05
N GLU A 156 -3.61 -3.77 -7.04
CA GLU A 156 -2.79 -3.87 -8.23
C GLU A 156 -1.73 -4.95 -8.08
N VAL A 157 -1.48 -5.67 -9.17
CA VAL A 157 -0.23 -6.40 -9.37
C VAL A 157 0.63 -5.58 -10.31
N PHE A 158 1.89 -5.37 -9.97
CA PHE A 158 2.79 -4.53 -10.75
C PHE A 158 4.10 -5.24 -11.09
N LEU A 159 4.70 -4.82 -12.20
CA LEU A 159 6.04 -5.15 -12.63
C LEU A 159 6.76 -3.86 -13.00
N ASN A 160 7.82 -3.57 -12.25
CA ASN A 160 8.75 -2.48 -12.43
C ASN A 160 10.02 -3.01 -13.10
N ASN A 161 10.49 -2.31 -14.10
CA ASN A 161 11.73 -2.60 -14.80
C ASN A 161 12.57 -1.32 -14.86
N GLY A 162 13.82 -1.40 -14.40
CA GLY A 162 14.73 -0.27 -14.36
C GLY A 162 16.09 -0.61 -14.96
N VAL A 163 16.58 0.23 -15.86
CA VAL A 163 17.86 0.06 -16.55
C VAL A 163 18.71 1.32 -16.39
N GLN A 164 19.96 1.16 -15.96
CA GLN A 164 20.96 2.22 -15.98
C GLN A 164 21.62 2.25 -17.36
N ILE A 165 21.29 3.28 -18.15
CA ILE A 165 21.76 3.46 -19.52
C ILE A 165 23.18 4.00 -19.54
N LEU A 166 23.42 5.09 -18.81
CA LEU A 166 24.67 5.83 -18.91
C LEU A 166 25.48 5.68 -17.63
N THR A 167 26.78 5.45 -17.78
CA THR A 167 27.76 5.55 -16.70
C THR A 167 28.95 6.32 -17.22
N LEU A 168 29.09 7.58 -16.82
CA LEU A 168 30.27 8.37 -17.16
C LEU A 168 31.17 8.49 -15.94
N LEU A 169 32.43 8.14 -16.13
CA LEU A 169 33.50 8.33 -15.15
C LEU A 169 34.38 9.47 -15.65
N LYS A 170 34.45 10.54 -14.87
CA LYS A 170 35.34 11.67 -15.14
C LYS A 170 36.34 11.79 -14.01
N ASN A 171 37.61 11.53 -14.33
CA ASN A 171 38.70 11.68 -13.39
C ASN A 171 39.33 13.06 -13.61
N ASN A 172 39.29 13.91 -12.58
CA ASN A 172 40.01 15.17 -12.61
C ASN A 172 41.15 15.08 -11.57
N LYS A 173 42.39 15.17 -12.04
CA LYS A 173 43.53 15.43 -11.15
C LYS A 173 43.47 16.90 -10.74
N ILE A 174 43.31 17.17 -9.44
CA ILE A 174 43.24 18.53 -8.91
C ILE A 174 44.60 18.96 -8.35
N ASN A 175 45.36 18.05 -7.75
CA ASN A 175 46.75 18.24 -7.29
C ASN A 175 47.49 16.89 -7.28
N ASP A 176 48.83 16.88 -7.19
CA ASP A 176 49.67 15.67 -7.17
C ASP A 176 49.29 14.66 -6.05
N ASN A 177 48.60 15.12 -5.00
CA ASN A 177 48.16 14.30 -3.85
C ASN A 177 46.63 14.17 -3.71
N LEU A 178 45.82 14.72 -4.61
CA LEU A 178 44.35 14.73 -4.50
C LEU A 178 43.70 14.42 -5.85
N GLN A 179 43.12 13.23 -5.94
CA GLN A 179 42.36 12.77 -7.11
C GLN A 179 40.87 12.79 -6.77
N LYS A 180 40.09 13.57 -7.53
CA LYS A 180 38.63 13.53 -7.43
C LYS A 180 38.07 12.78 -8.63
N THR A 181 37.29 11.74 -8.33
CA THR A 181 36.57 10.96 -9.34
C THR A 181 35.10 11.32 -9.29
N PHE A 182 34.56 11.71 -10.44
CA PHE A 182 33.15 12.05 -10.62
C PHE A 182 32.47 10.92 -11.38
N ILE A 183 31.44 10.34 -10.77
CA ILE A 183 30.66 9.24 -11.34
C ILE A 183 29.23 9.74 -11.61
N HIS A 184 28.79 9.62 -12.86
CA HIS A 184 27.46 9.98 -13.30
C HIS A 184 26.69 8.73 -13.72
N HIS A 185 25.53 8.50 -13.11
CA HIS A 185 24.60 7.45 -13.49
C HIS A 185 23.30 8.06 -14.02
N LEU A 186 22.87 7.62 -15.20
CA LEU A 186 21.53 7.91 -15.72
C LEU A 186 20.76 6.60 -15.88
N SER A 187 19.62 6.54 -15.23
CA SER A 187 18.73 5.40 -15.25
C SER A 187 17.34 5.79 -15.73
N ILE A 188 16.70 4.88 -16.44
CA ILE A 188 15.30 4.97 -16.82
C ILE A 188 14.56 3.75 -16.29
N GLY A 189 13.25 3.87 -16.16
CA GLY A 189 12.43 2.72 -15.82
C GLY A 189 10.99 2.88 -16.24
N ILE A 190 10.31 1.74 -16.30
CA ILE A 190 8.89 1.63 -16.60
C ILE A 190 8.25 0.67 -15.59
N ARG A 191 7.04 0.99 -15.18
CA ARG A 191 6.13 0.19 -14.38
C ARG A 191 4.92 -0.13 -15.23
N ALA A 192 4.56 -1.40 -15.29
CA ALA A 192 3.26 -1.85 -15.77
C ALA A 192 2.50 -2.45 -14.59
N SER A 193 1.26 -2.03 -14.40
CA SER A 193 0.38 -2.50 -13.33
C SER A 193 -0.93 -2.99 -13.93
N TYR A 194 -1.47 -4.08 -13.39
CA TYR A 194 -2.84 -4.52 -13.62
C TYR A 194 -3.65 -4.27 -12.35
N VAL A 195 -4.62 -3.37 -12.46
CA VAL A 195 -5.51 -2.94 -11.39
C VAL A 195 -6.77 -3.78 -11.44
N PHE A 196 -7.19 -4.33 -10.30
CA PHE A 196 -8.39 -5.14 -10.20
C PHE A 196 -9.05 -5.01 -8.82
N GLY A 197 -10.37 -5.09 -8.76
CA GLY A 197 -11.08 -5.07 -7.49
C GLY A 197 -12.57 -4.97 -7.64
N SER A 198 -13.26 -5.04 -6.50
CA SER A 198 -14.70 -4.82 -6.42
C SER A 198 -15.03 -3.95 -5.23
N LEU A 199 -15.98 -3.04 -5.43
CA LEU A 199 -16.54 -2.20 -4.38
C LEU A 199 -18.02 -2.54 -4.24
N ASP A 200 -18.40 -3.09 -3.10
CA ASP A 200 -19.78 -3.45 -2.77
C ASP A 200 -20.37 -2.41 -1.81
N ARG A 201 -21.54 -1.88 -2.14
CA ARG A 201 -22.27 -0.90 -1.34
C ARG A 201 -23.67 -1.40 -1.07
N TYR A 202 -24.03 -1.40 0.20
CA TYR A 202 -25.32 -1.81 0.72
C TYR A 202 -25.96 -0.61 1.44
N SER A 203 -27.21 -0.33 1.11
CA SER A 203 -28.04 0.65 1.80
C SER A 203 -29.35 0.00 2.15
N THR A 204 -29.65 -0.06 3.44
CA THR A 204 -30.91 -0.58 3.95
C THR A 204 -31.64 0.51 4.72
N ALA A 205 -32.94 0.64 4.48
CA ALA A 205 -33.84 1.45 5.28
C ALA A 205 -34.89 0.52 5.89
N THR A 206 -34.85 0.35 7.22
CA THR A 206 -35.82 -0.49 7.95
C THR A 206 -36.70 0.33 8.87
N PHE A 207 -37.98 -0.05 8.96
CA PHE A 207 -38.97 0.61 9.82
C PHE A 207 -39.29 -0.30 11.01
N LYS A 208 -38.79 0.05 12.21
CA LYS A 208 -38.83 -0.86 13.37
C LYS A 208 -40.19 -0.99 14.05
N ASN A 209 -41.11 -0.04 13.84
CA ASN A 209 -42.33 0.10 14.62
C ASN A 209 -43.63 -0.18 13.84
N GLU A 210 -43.56 -0.56 12.56
CA GLU A 210 -44.76 -0.79 11.73
C GLU A 210 -44.61 -2.06 10.88
N SER A 211 -45.57 -2.98 10.99
CA SER A 211 -45.59 -4.23 10.21
C SER A 211 -46.12 -4.09 8.78
N ASN A 212 -46.66 -2.92 8.43
CA ASN A 212 -47.27 -2.64 7.13
C ASN A 212 -46.36 -1.82 6.19
N VAL A 213 -45.10 -1.59 6.55
CA VAL A 213 -44.15 -0.84 5.74
C VAL A 213 -43.07 -1.79 5.22
N PHE A 214 -42.75 -1.68 3.93
CA PHE A 214 -41.70 -2.49 3.32
C PHE A 214 -40.32 -1.90 3.58
N ASP A 215 -39.40 -2.76 4.00
CA ASP A 215 -37.97 -2.43 4.08
C ASP A 215 -37.40 -2.21 2.66
N LEU A 216 -36.54 -1.22 2.51
CA LEU A 216 -35.86 -0.92 1.25
C LEU A 216 -34.43 -1.41 1.31
N TYR A 217 -34.04 -2.23 0.35
CA TYR A 217 -32.67 -2.71 0.18
C TYR A 217 -32.13 -2.26 -1.17
N LYS A 218 -30.97 -1.62 -1.16
CA LYS A 218 -30.22 -1.25 -2.35
C LYS A 218 -28.82 -1.84 -2.26
N THR A 219 -28.45 -2.62 -3.27
CA THR A 219 -27.12 -3.20 -3.43
C THR A 219 -26.52 -2.71 -4.73
N GLU A 220 -25.33 -2.13 -4.65
CA GLU A 220 -24.54 -1.71 -5.80
C GLU A 220 -23.19 -2.42 -5.75
N ARG A 221 -22.77 -2.99 -6.88
CA ARG A 221 -21.47 -3.64 -7.03
C ARG A 221 -20.75 -3.03 -8.22
N LEU A 222 -19.59 -2.43 -7.96
CA LEU A 222 -18.71 -1.90 -8.99
C LEU A 222 -17.50 -2.83 -9.14
N LEU A 223 -17.28 -3.32 -10.35
CA LEU A 223 -16.10 -4.11 -10.71
C LEU A 223 -15.14 -3.22 -11.48
N ILE A 224 -13.87 -3.22 -11.08
CA ILE A 224 -12.81 -2.42 -11.72
C ILE A 224 -11.73 -3.39 -12.19
N SER A 225 -11.33 -3.25 -13.44
CA SER A 225 -10.19 -3.96 -14.02
C SER A 225 -9.59 -3.11 -15.13
N ASP A 226 -8.33 -2.72 -15.00
CA ASP A 226 -7.64 -1.92 -16.02
C ASP A 226 -6.12 -2.07 -15.96
N PHE A 227 -5.44 -1.72 -17.05
CA PHE A 227 -3.97 -1.66 -17.10
C PHE A 227 -3.50 -0.22 -16.94
N THR A 228 -2.47 -0.03 -16.11
CA THR A 228 -1.83 1.27 -15.92
C THR A 228 -0.33 1.17 -16.12
N TYR A 229 0.30 2.29 -16.45
CA TYR A 229 1.75 2.35 -16.61
C TYR A 229 2.31 3.64 -16.01
N LYS A 230 3.56 3.57 -15.57
CA LYS A 230 4.30 4.72 -15.04
C LYS A 230 5.74 4.66 -15.51
N THR A 231 6.29 5.80 -15.92
CA THR A 231 7.69 5.91 -16.35
C THR A 231 8.50 6.69 -15.31
N GLY A 232 9.81 6.45 -15.27
CA GLY A 232 10.71 7.13 -14.35
C GLY A 232 12.07 7.40 -14.99
N LEU A 233 12.69 8.50 -14.59
CA LEU A 233 14.06 8.85 -14.92
C LEU A 233 14.76 9.21 -13.61
N GLN A 234 16.01 8.78 -13.45
CA GLN A 234 16.81 9.08 -12.28
C GLN A 234 18.25 9.38 -12.70
N TYR A 235 18.77 10.49 -12.19
CA TYR A 235 20.16 10.90 -12.37
C TYR A 235 20.86 10.94 -11.02
N GLN A 236 22.00 10.27 -10.90
CA GLN A 236 22.81 10.25 -9.70
C GLN A 236 24.22 10.73 -10.02
N TYR A 237 24.73 11.58 -9.14
CA TYR A 237 26.08 12.09 -9.18
C TYR A 237 26.78 11.72 -7.86
N THR A 238 27.95 11.08 -7.97
CA THR A 238 28.75 10.67 -6.82
C THR A 238 30.13 11.27 -6.91
N ILE A 239 30.57 11.89 -5.81
CA ILE A 239 31.89 12.47 -5.64
C ILE A 239 32.68 11.51 -4.76
N GLN A 240 33.80 11.01 -5.27
CA GLN A 240 34.77 10.26 -4.48
C GLN A 240 36.02 11.12 -4.27
N GLU A 241 36.35 11.38 -3.01
CA GLU A 241 37.62 11.98 -2.61
C GLU A 241 38.55 10.83 -2.23
N GLY A 242 39.67 10.71 -2.96
CA GLY A 242 40.76 9.77 -2.68
C GLY A 242 41.93 10.45 -2.00
#